data_AF-A0A1G0HZU2-F1
#
_entry.id   AF-A0A1G0HZU2-F1
#
_cell.length_a   1.000
_cell.length_b   1.000
_cell.length_c   1.000
_cell.angle_alpha   90.00
_cell.angle_beta   90.00
_cell.angle_gamma   90.00
#
_symmetry.space_group_name_H-M   'P 1'
#
loop_
_entity.id
_entity.type
_entity.pdbx_description
1 polymer ?
#
loop_
_entity_poly.entity_id
_entity_poly.type
_entity_poly.pdbx_seq_one_letter_code
_entity_poly.pdbx_strand_id
1 'polypeptide(L)'
;MSDIWYYTDTAGAQVGPVTAADVREALASGRASSASLAWREGMAGWLPISQLGTELGTANPFGIPPPPQVPPTLELEPVPVEAPRPMGWNEANPYRAPDASVEVRSMSTDIVYAGFVRRWAAFFLDSLILGIPIVILALVLGTALTGGDLLSTSQSGTFQAVYYLTIFIAKPLYYAGMESSASQATLGKMALGIKVTDDAGNRLSFGHALGRWFAAALSYITLYFGFLMAAFTDRKRALHDMVASTLVVDKWAYTEFPDRQKRGMSGCLVVFLIAMLMVPILAILAAIAISQYQDYVKRAQQAQGSVIEVSTSHVALASSRATPADWSRRYDWS
;
A
#
# COMPACT_ATOMS: atom_id res chain seq x y z
N MET A 1 44.30 -46.67 14.47
CA MET A 1 43.10 -47.23 13.83
C MET A 1 42.53 -46.14 12.96
N SER A 2 42.48 -46.34 11.64
CA SER A 2 41.83 -45.39 10.73
C SER A 2 40.33 -45.55 10.85
N ASP A 3 39.62 -44.47 11.22
CA ASP A 3 38.16 -44.47 11.26
C ASP A 3 37.61 -44.84 9.87
N ILE A 4 36.68 -45.79 9.82
CA ILE A 4 36.02 -46.22 8.60
C ILE A 4 34.82 -45.32 8.33
N TRP A 5 34.77 -44.75 7.12
CA TRP A 5 33.71 -43.86 6.66
C TRP A 5 32.99 -44.41 5.44
N TYR A 6 31.74 -44.00 5.29
CA TYR A 6 30.92 -44.21 4.10
C TYR A 6 30.25 -42.88 3.72
N TYR A 7 30.09 -42.60 2.43
CA TYR A 7 29.40 -41.40 1.95
C TYR A 7 28.52 -41.69 0.73
N THR A 8 27.57 -40.81 0.42
CA THR A 8 26.76 -40.87 -0.81
C THR A 8 27.32 -39.91 -1.87
N ASP A 9 27.59 -40.39 -3.07
CA ASP A 9 27.99 -39.52 -4.18
C ASP A 9 26.82 -38.61 -4.66
N THR A 10 27.10 -37.70 -5.59
CA THR A 10 26.08 -36.81 -6.17
C THR A 10 25.04 -37.54 -7.04
N ALA A 11 25.31 -38.79 -7.42
CA ALA A 11 24.36 -39.67 -8.12
C ALA A 11 23.51 -40.50 -7.14
N GLY A 12 23.77 -40.42 -5.82
CA GLY A 12 23.06 -41.14 -4.78
C GLY A 12 23.59 -42.55 -4.49
N ALA A 13 24.73 -42.95 -5.06
CA ALA A 13 25.36 -44.23 -4.79
C ALA A 13 26.18 -44.17 -3.49
N GLN A 14 26.08 -45.22 -2.67
CA GLN A 14 26.85 -45.35 -1.44
C GLN A 14 28.27 -45.84 -1.74
N VAL A 15 29.27 -45.10 -1.26
CA VAL A 15 30.70 -45.36 -1.47
C VAL A 15 31.38 -45.58 -0.11
N GLY A 16 32.06 -46.71 0.04
CA GLY A 16 32.84 -47.09 1.23
C GLY A 16 33.21 -48.58 1.22
N PRO A 17 34.07 -49.06 2.14
CA PRO A 17 34.71 -48.33 3.22
C PRO A 17 35.85 -47.43 2.73
N VAL A 18 35.86 -46.17 3.16
CA VAL A 18 36.89 -45.18 2.83
C VAL A 18 37.40 -44.47 4.08
N THR A 19 38.52 -43.74 3.97
CA THR A 19 39.06 -42.93 5.07
C THR A 19 38.47 -41.51 5.06
N ALA A 20 38.60 -40.79 6.18
CA ALA A 20 38.21 -39.37 6.25
C ALA A 20 38.96 -38.48 5.23
N ALA A 21 40.17 -38.88 4.79
CA ALA A 21 40.90 -38.18 3.75
C ALA A 21 40.26 -38.35 2.36
N ASP A 22 39.77 -39.55 2.07
CA ASP A 22 39.09 -39.85 0.80
C ASP A 22 37.74 -39.12 0.70
N VAL A 23 37.00 -38.98 1.82
CA VAL A 23 35.78 -38.18 1.88
C VAL A 23 36.06 -36.70 1.58
N ARG A 24 37.19 -36.16 2.08
CA ARG A 24 37.63 -34.81 1.73
C ARG A 24 38.00 -34.66 0.25
N GLU A 25 38.70 -35.66 -0.30
CA GLU A 25 39.03 -35.66 -1.73
C GLU A 25 37.76 -35.73 -2.59
N ALA A 26 36.75 -36.50 -2.16
CA ALA A 26 35.46 -36.58 -2.85
C ALA A 26 34.71 -35.23 -2.86
N LEU A 27 34.80 -34.44 -1.79
CA LEU A 27 34.30 -33.06 -1.75
C LEU A 27 35.11 -32.12 -2.66
N ALA A 28 36.44 -32.22 -2.63
CA ALA A 28 37.32 -31.37 -3.42
C ALA A 28 37.18 -31.63 -4.93
N SER A 29 36.91 -32.87 -5.32
CA SER A 29 36.70 -33.30 -6.71
C SER A 29 35.25 -33.17 -7.19
N GLY A 30 34.32 -32.75 -6.32
CA GLY A 30 32.89 -32.61 -6.66
C GLY A 30 32.12 -33.93 -6.81
N ARG A 31 32.72 -35.07 -6.45
CA ARG A 31 32.05 -36.38 -6.40
C ARG A 31 31.03 -36.47 -5.26
N ALA A 32 31.24 -35.69 -4.20
CA ALA A 32 30.32 -35.51 -3.09
C ALA A 32 30.01 -34.02 -2.89
N SER A 33 28.81 -33.71 -2.41
CA SER A 33 28.39 -32.34 -2.10
C SER A 33 28.29 -32.11 -0.59
N SER A 34 28.16 -30.87 -0.15
CA SER A 34 27.90 -30.56 1.27
C SER A 34 26.58 -31.13 1.81
N ALA A 35 25.64 -31.46 0.92
CA ALA A 35 24.36 -32.09 1.22
C ALA A 35 24.42 -33.63 1.15
N SER A 36 25.50 -34.20 0.61
CA SER A 36 25.70 -35.66 0.59
C SER A 36 25.77 -36.19 2.03
N LEU A 37 25.21 -37.37 2.24
CA LEU A 37 25.18 -38.02 3.55
C LEU A 37 26.48 -38.80 3.77
N ALA A 38 27.01 -38.73 4.98
CA ALA A 38 28.14 -39.54 5.43
C ALA A 38 27.84 -40.19 6.78
N TRP A 39 28.47 -41.34 6.99
CA TRP A 39 28.34 -42.14 8.21
C TRP A 39 29.70 -42.74 8.58
N ARG A 40 29.97 -42.83 9.88
CA ARG A 40 31.16 -43.48 10.44
C ARG A 40 30.77 -44.45 11.55
N GLU A 41 31.64 -45.41 11.79
CA GLU A 41 31.48 -46.38 12.88
C GLU A 41 31.33 -45.66 14.22
N GLY A 42 30.23 -45.92 14.93
CA GLY A 42 29.85 -45.26 16.18
C GLY A 42 28.80 -44.14 16.05
N MET A 43 28.37 -43.78 14.84
CA MET A 43 27.33 -42.76 14.62
C MET A 43 25.91 -43.36 14.61
N ALA A 44 24.94 -42.69 15.24
CA ALA A 44 23.57 -43.19 15.37
C ALA A 44 22.80 -43.26 14.03
N GLY A 45 23.25 -42.54 13.00
CA GLY A 45 22.62 -42.50 11.69
C GLY A 45 23.41 -41.62 10.71
N TRP A 46 23.02 -41.66 9.44
CA TRP A 46 23.64 -40.87 8.38
C TRP A 46 23.41 -39.38 8.60
N LEU A 47 24.47 -38.58 8.52
CA LEU A 47 24.41 -37.12 8.68
C LEU A 47 24.95 -36.40 7.44
N PRO A 48 24.45 -35.21 7.10
CA PRO A 48 25.00 -34.42 6.00
C PRO A 48 26.47 -34.07 6.25
N ILE A 49 27.31 -34.17 5.22
CA ILE A 49 28.75 -33.88 5.30
C ILE A 49 29.01 -32.45 5.79
N SER A 50 28.14 -31.49 5.47
CA SER A 50 28.17 -30.13 6.01
C SER A 50 28.15 -30.06 7.54
N GLN A 51 27.44 -30.97 8.21
CA GLN A 51 27.38 -31.04 9.67
C GLN A 51 28.61 -31.73 10.27
N LEU A 52 29.33 -32.52 9.47
CA LEU A 52 30.52 -33.27 9.86
C LEU A 52 31.83 -32.55 9.49
N GLY A 53 31.76 -31.32 8.95
CA GLY A 53 32.92 -30.58 8.46
C GLY A 53 34.01 -30.35 9.51
N THR A 54 33.63 -30.11 10.76
CA THR A 54 34.58 -29.96 11.88
C THR A 54 35.28 -31.28 12.21
N GLU A 55 34.61 -32.43 12.07
CA GLU A 55 35.22 -33.76 12.28
C GLU A 55 36.11 -34.18 11.10
N LEU A 56 35.73 -33.82 9.88
CA LEU A 56 36.48 -34.10 8.66
C LEU A 56 37.67 -33.14 8.46
N GLY A 57 37.84 -32.14 9.32
CA GLY A 57 38.93 -31.15 9.22
C GLY A 57 38.76 -30.16 8.06
N THR A 58 37.53 -29.96 7.56
CA THR A 58 37.24 -28.95 6.55
C THR A 58 36.90 -27.63 7.26
N ALA A 59 37.84 -26.69 7.24
CA ALA A 59 37.76 -25.40 7.95
C ALA A 59 36.72 -24.40 7.36
N ASN A 60 35.77 -24.87 6.54
CA ASN A 60 34.79 -24.00 5.90
C ASN A 60 33.37 -24.63 5.94
N PRO A 61 32.59 -24.39 7.01
CA PRO A 61 31.23 -24.94 7.16
C PRO A 61 30.20 -24.32 6.20
N PHE A 62 30.61 -23.31 5.41
CA PHE A 62 29.79 -22.67 4.39
C PHE A 62 30.56 -22.78 3.07
N GLY A 63 30.02 -23.52 2.09
CA GLY A 63 30.64 -23.76 0.78
C GLY A 63 30.79 -22.50 -0.09
N ILE A 64 31.51 -21.50 0.41
CA ILE A 64 32.01 -20.37 -0.35
C ILE A 64 33.26 -20.89 -1.09
N PRO A 65 33.25 -20.96 -2.43
CA PRO A 65 34.46 -21.32 -3.17
C PRO A 65 35.57 -20.32 -2.81
N PRO A 66 36.82 -20.77 -2.60
CA PRO A 66 37.93 -19.85 -2.43
C PRO A 66 37.98 -18.93 -3.66
N PRO A 67 38.21 -17.62 -3.48
CA PRO A 67 38.33 -16.70 -4.60
C PRO A 67 39.42 -17.22 -5.57
N PRO A 68 39.27 -17.01 -6.88
CA PRO A 68 40.27 -17.44 -7.85
C PRO A 68 41.65 -16.93 -7.41
N GLN A 69 42.61 -17.85 -7.32
CA GLN A 69 43.99 -17.51 -6.96
C GLN A 69 44.49 -16.48 -7.98
N VAL A 70 44.70 -15.26 -7.50
CA VAL A 70 45.38 -14.21 -8.26
C VAL A 70 46.75 -14.77 -8.63
N PRO A 71 47.18 -14.73 -9.91
CA PRO A 71 48.53 -15.15 -10.29
C PRO A 71 49.55 -14.42 -9.40
N PRO A 72 50.73 -15.00 -9.15
CA PRO A 72 51.73 -14.44 -8.24
C PRO A 72 51.98 -13.00 -8.66
N THR A 73 51.49 -12.09 -7.82
CA THR A 73 51.72 -10.67 -7.98
C THR A 73 53.22 -10.50 -7.80
N LEU A 74 53.91 -9.93 -8.79
CA LEU A 74 55.28 -9.46 -8.61
C LEU A 74 55.33 -8.73 -7.26
N GLU A 75 56.09 -9.27 -6.31
CA GLU A 75 56.31 -8.66 -4.99
C GLU A 75 56.85 -7.26 -5.22
N LEU A 76 55.96 -6.27 -5.21
CA LEU A 76 56.34 -4.90 -4.98
C LEU A 76 56.74 -4.85 -3.51
N GLU A 77 58.01 -4.63 -3.27
CA GLU A 77 58.59 -4.49 -1.93
C GLU A 77 57.68 -3.62 -1.05
N PRO A 78 57.47 -3.99 0.23
CA PRO A 78 56.68 -3.17 1.14
C PRO A 78 57.34 -1.80 1.25
N VAL A 79 56.66 -0.77 0.73
CA VAL A 79 57.08 0.62 0.88
C VAL A 79 57.17 0.91 2.38
N PRO A 80 58.33 1.39 2.89
CA PRO A 80 58.51 1.65 4.31
C PRO A 80 57.44 2.62 4.83
N VAL A 81 56.75 2.20 5.88
CA VAL A 81 55.92 3.08 6.69
C VAL A 81 56.85 4.10 7.33
N GLU A 82 56.76 5.34 6.84
CA GLU A 82 57.27 6.57 7.46
C GLU A 82 58.80 6.81 7.35
N ALA A 83 59.24 7.26 6.18
CA ALA A 83 60.45 8.08 6.10
C ALA A 83 60.18 9.45 6.76
N PRO A 84 61.10 10.01 7.57
CA PRO A 84 60.93 11.36 8.09
C PRO A 84 60.82 12.33 6.92
N ARG A 85 59.64 12.93 6.80
CA ARG A 85 59.29 13.86 5.72
C ARG A 85 60.32 14.99 5.70
N PRO A 86 61.05 15.23 4.59
CA PRO A 86 61.81 16.45 4.47
C PRO A 86 60.81 17.62 4.55
N MET A 87 61.02 18.51 5.52
CA MET A 87 60.27 19.76 5.69
C MET A 87 60.32 20.53 4.35
N GLY A 88 59.23 20.49 3.58
CA GLY A 88 59.16 21.17 2.29
C GLY A 88 58.19 20.61 1.23
N TRP A 89 57.47 19.51 1.48
CA TRP A 89 56.46 19.01 0.53
C TRP A 89 55.08 19.60 0.83
N ASN A 90 54.89 20.76 0.22
CA ASN A 90 53.72 21.64 0.16
C ASN A 90 52.36 20.92 0.19
N GLU A 91 51.49 21.40 1.08
CA GLU A 91 50.05 21.09 1.26
C GLU A 91 49.17 21.47 0.04
N ALA A 92 49.77 21.75 -1.12
CA ALA A 92 49.13 22.38 -2.26
C ALA A 92 49.37 21.59 -3.55
N ASN A 93 49.12 20.27 -3.56
CA ASN A 93 48.97 19.55 -4.82
C ASN A 93 47.58 19.89 -5.41
N PRO A 94 47.47 20.71 -6.47
CA PRO A 94 46.18 21.14 -7.02
C PRO A 94 45.41 20.00 -7.70
N TYR A 95 46.08 18.87 -7.94
CA TYR A 95 45.54 17.67 -8.57
C TYR A 95 45.28 16.54 -7.58
N ARG A 96 45.43 16.78 -6.26
CA ARG A 96 45.01 15.80 -5.25
C ARG A 96 43.49 15.73 -5.24
N ALA A 97 42.93 14.57 -5.57
CA ALA A 97 41.51 14.32 -5.38
C ALA A 97 41.17 14.57 -3.90
N PRO A 98 40.03 15.23 -3.58
CA PRO A 98 39.65 15.44 -2.19
C PRO A 98 39.63 14.10 -1.46
N ASP A 99 40.33 14.00 -0.32
CA ASP A 99 40.23 12.86 0.59
C ASP A 99 38.88 12.92 1.32
N ALA A 100 37.79 12.84 0.57
CA ALA A 100 36.47 12.62 1.14
C ALA A 100 36.46 11.17 1.62
N SER A 101 36.45 10.98 2.93
CA SER A 101 36.13 9.69 3.52
C SER A 101 34.80 9.23 2.94
N VAL A 102 34.81 8.17 2.13
CA VAL A 102 33.58 7.48 1.74
C VAL A 102 33.08 6.82 3.00
N GLU A 103 32.25 7.53 3.76
CA GLU A 103 31.45 6.90 4.79
C GLU A 103 30.61 5.84 4.09
N VAL A 104 30.94 4.57 4.30
CA VAL A 104 30.07 3.46 3.93
C VAL A 104 28.85 3.59 4.82
N ARG A 105 27.89 4.39 4.36
CA ARG A 105 26.61 4.58 5.01
C ARG A 105 25.92 3.23 5.01
N SER A 106 26.03 2.51 6.13
CA SER A 106 25.31 1.26 6.32
C SER A 106 23.84 1.55 6.00
N MET A 107 23.28 0.90 4.97
CA MET A 107 21.87 1.08 4.63
C MET A 107 21.07 0.84 5.90
N SER A 108 20.48 1.90 6.43
CA SER A 108 19.72 1.82 7.68
C SER A 108 18.64 0.76 7.48
N THR A 109 18.66 -0.29 8.29
CA THR A 109 17.67 -1.39 8.25
C THR A 109 16.27 -0.92 8.67
N ASP A 110 16.16 0.35 9.07
CA ASP A 110 14.91 0.99 9.46
C ASP A 110 14.06 1.35 8.23
N ILE A 111 13.10 0.49 7.95
CA ILE A 111 12.12 0.64 6.86
C ILE A 111 10.80 1.13 7.45
N VAL A 112 10.34 2.29 7.01
CA VAL A 112 9.06 2.87 7.42
C VAL A 112 7.94 2.29 6.54
N TYR A 113 7.20 1.36 7.11
CA TYR A 113 6.02 0.76 6.45
C TYR A 113 4.82 1.72 6.42
N ALA A 114 4.09 1.69 5.29
CA ALA A 114 2.85 2.44 5.15
C ALA A 114 1.71 1.73 5.88
N GLY A 115 1.19 2.34 6.94
CA GLY A 115 0.02 1.84 7.67
C GLY A 115 -1.29 1.93 6.89
N PHE A 116 -2.35 1.35 7.47
CA PHE A 116 -3.69 1.27 6.88
C PHE A 116 -4.23 2.61 6.36
N VAL A 117 -4.18 3.68 7.17
CA VAL A 117 -4.79 4.97 6.82
C VAL A 117 -4.16 5.59 5.57
N ARG A 118 -2.83 5.52 5.42
CA ARG A 118 -2.16 6.04 4.21
C ARG A 118 -2.55 5.23 2.97
N ARG A 119 -2.65 3.91 3.10
CA ARG A 119 -3.09 3.04 1.98
C ARG A 119 -4.55 3.29 1.61
N TRP A 120 -5.42 3.46 2.61
CA TRP A 120 -6.83 3.77 2.42
C TRP A 120 -7.03 5.13 1.76
N ALA A 121 -6.32 6.17 2.22
CA ALA A 121 -6.37 7.49 1.62
C ALA A 121 -5.83 7.48 0.17
N ALA A 122 -4.77 6.70 -0.11
CA ALA A 122 -4.28 6.51 -1.48
C ALA A 122 -5.36 5.88 -2.37
N PHE A 123 -6.00 4.80 -1.90
CA PHE A 123 -7.08 4.14 -2.61
C PHE A 123 -8.28 5.07 -2.86
N PHE A 124 -8.61 5.93 -1.90
CA PHE A 124 -9.66 6.93 -2.07
C PHE A 124 -9.30 7.94 -3.15
N LEU A 125 -8.08 8.50 -3.13
CA LEU A 125 -7.60 9.41 -4.16
C LEU A 125 -7.59 8.75 -5.54
N ASP A 126 -7.08 7.52 -5.65
CA ASP A 126 -7.11 6.75 -6.89
C ASP A 126 -8.55 6.48 -7.36
N SER A 127 -9.50 6.30 -6.44
CA SER A 127 -10.92 6.12 -6.77
C SER A 127 -11.56 7.38 -7.33
N LEU A 128 -11.14 8.58 -6.90
CA LEU A 128 -11.58 9.83 -7.51
C LEU A 128 -10.97 10.01 -8.90
N ILE A 129 -9.65 9.78 -9.01
CA ILE A 129 -8.89 9.94 -10.24
C ILE A 129 -9.41 9.04 -11.36
N LEU A 130 -9.72 7.77 -11.06
CA LEU A 130 -10.31 6.85 -12.03
C LEU A 130 -11.83 6.96 -12.11
N GLY A 131 -12.50 7.20 -10.98
CA GLY A 131 -13.95 7.16 -10.89
C GLY A 131 -14.62 8.27 -11.68
N ILE A 132 -14.13 9.51 -11.58
CA ILE A 132 -14.75 10.66 -12.27
C ILE A 132 -14.73 10.47 -13.80
N PRO A 133 -13.58 10.17 -14.45
CA PRO A 133 -13.56 9.92 -15.90
C PRO A 133 -14.41 8.71 -16.30
N ILE A 134 -14.43 7.64 -15.51
CA ILE A 134 -15.23 6.45 -15.82
C ILE A 134 -16.73 6.75 -15.73
N VAL A 135 -17.18 7.52 -14.74
CA VAL A 135 -18.58 7.94 -14.64
C VAL A 135 -18.96 8.85 -15.82
N ILE A 136 -18.11 9.81 -16.17
CA ILE A 136 -18.34 10.68 -17.33
C ILE A 136 -18.41 9.84 -18.60
N LEU A 137 -17.47 8.90 -18.80
CA LEU A 137 -17.47 8.00 -19.95
C LEU A 137 -18.73 7.14 -19.98
N ALA A 138 -19.14 6.57 -18.84
CA ALA A 138 -20.37 5.79 -18.75
C ALA A 138 -21.58 6.65 -19.13
N LEU A 139 -21.68 7.89 -18.64
CA LEU A 139 -22.76 8.82 -18.99
C LEU A 139 -22.76 9.19 -20.49
N VAL A 140 -21.60 9.52 -21.05
CA VAL A 140 -21.50 9.91 -22.47
C VAL A 140 -21.78 8.72 -23.39
N LEU A 141 -21.15 7.58 -23.13
CA LEU A 141 -21.30 6.41 -23.98
C LEU A 141 -22.68 5.76 -23.80
N GLY A 142 -23.16 5.68 -22.56
CA GLY A 142 -24.47 5.13 -22.29
C GLY A 142 -25.59 5.95 -22.93
N THR A 143 -25.54 7.29 -22.88
CA THR A 143 -26.52 8.15 -23.59
C THR A 143 -26.42 8.03 -25.10
N ALA A 144 -25.21 7.98 -25.65
CA ALA A 144 -24.99 7.85 -27.08
C ALA A 144 -25.53 6.52 -27.63
N LEU A 145 -25.36 5.42 -26.89
CA LEU A 145 -25.81 4.09 -27.31
C LEU A 145 -27.33 3.90 -27.23
N THR A 146 -28.04 4.73 -26.46
CA THR A 146 -29.47 4.59 -26.18
C THR A 146 -30.31 5.73 -26.76
N GLY A 147 -29.71 6.63 -27.55
CA GLY A 147 -30.42 7.70 -28.24
C GLY A 147 -30.79 8.91 -27.38
N GLY A 148 -30.12 9.14 -26.24
CA GLY A 148 -30.15 10.41 -25.51
C GLY A 148 -31.16 10.56 -24.36
N ASP A 149 -32.06 9.60 -24.10
CA ASP A 149 -33.08 9.72 -23.04
C ASP A 149 -32.63 9.24 -21.63
N LEU A 150 -31.86 10.08 -20.93
CA LEU A 150 -31.20 9.84 -19.64
C LEU A 150 -32.06 9.18 -18.53
N LEU A 151 -33.39 9.26 -18.61
CA LEU A 151 -34.31 8.84 -17.56
C LEU A 151 -35.04 7.51 -17.88
N SER A 152 -34.81 6.93 -19.07
CA SER A 152 -35.43 5.66 -19.45
C SER A 152 -34.85 4.47 -18.67
N THR A 153 -35.72 3.54 -18.23
CA THR A 153 -35.31 2.35 -17.45
C THR A 153 -34.31 1.46 -18.21
N SER A 154 -34.42 1.38 -19.54
CA SER A 154 -33.46 0.68 -20.41
C SER A 154 -32.06 1.31 -20.39
N GLN A 155 -31.96 2.61 -20.12
CA GLN A 155 -30.68 3.30 -20.01
C GLN A 155 -29.90 2.91 -18.76
N SER A 156 -30.59 2.68 -17.63
CA SER A 156 -29.94 2.31 -16.37
C SER A 156 -29.06 1.05 -16.50
N GLY A 157 -29.52 0.04 -17.24
CA GLY A 157 -28.78 -1.20 -17.49
C GLY A 157 -27.55 -1.00 -18.36
N THR A 158 -27.67 -0.23 -19.45
CA THR A 158 -26.53 0.07 -20.35
C THR A 158 -25.46 0.88 -19.64
N PHE A 159 -25.84 1.92 -18.87
CA PHE A 159 -24.91 2.70 -18.05
C PHE A 159 -24.14 1.83 -17.07
N GLN A 160 -24.87 0.95 -16.37
CA GLN A 160 -24.30 0.05 -15.38
C GLN A 160 -23.34 -0.96 -16.03
N ALA A 161 -23.70 -1.51 -17.19
CA ALA A 161 -22.85 -2.44 -17.93
C ALA A 161 -21.54 -1.77 -18.39
N VAL A 162 -21.62 -0.58 -19.01
CA VAL A 162 -20.44 0.19 -19.44
C VAL A 162 -19.56 0.51 -18.23
N TYR A 163 -20.14 1.03 -17.15
CA TYR A 163 -19.43 1.37 -15.93
C TYR A 163 -18.64 0.18 -15.36
N TYR A 164 -19.30 -0.98 -15.17
CA TYR A 164 -18.62 -2.15 -14.61
C TYR A 164 -17.58 -2.72 -15.57
N LEU A 165 -17.88 -2.83 -16.86
CA LEU A 165 -16.92 -3.33 -17.85
C LEU A 165 -15.66 -2.45 -17.88
N THR A 166 -15.83 -1.13 -17.91
CA THR A 166 -14.71 -0.19 -17.86
C THR A 166 -13.93 -0.34 -16.57
N ILE A 167 -14.58 -0.49 -15.40
CA ILE A 167 -13.88 -0.72 -14.13
C ILE A 167 -13.06 -2.01 -14.13
N PHE A 168 -13.66 -3.11 -14.62
CA PHE A 168 -13.03 -4.43 -14.63
C PHE A 168 -11.77 -4.48 -15.51
N ILE A 169 -11.68 -3.62 -16.52
CA ILE A 169 -10.53 -3.53 -17.41
C ILE A 169 -9.56 -2.44 -16.94
N ALA A 170 -10.05 -1.21 -16.74
CA ALA A 170 -9.21 -0.04 -16.49
C ALA A 170 -8.51 -0.09 -15.14
N LYS A 171 -9.18 -0.57 -14.06
CA LYS A 171 -8.54 -0.63 -12.73
C LYS A 171 -7.34 -1.59 -12.68
N PRO A 172 -7.45 -2.87 -13.06
CA PRO A 172 -6.29 -3.76 -13.01
C PRO A 172 -5.14 -3.27 -13.88
N LEU A 173 -5.42 -2.74 -15.08
CA LEU A 173 -4.39 -2.18 -15.96
C LEU A 173 -3.72 -0.95 -15.36
N TYR A 174 -4.49 -0.04 -14.77
CA TYR A 174 -3.94 1.14 -14.09
C TYR A 174 -3.06 0.74 -12.90
N TYR A 175 -3.55 -0.11 -12.00
CA TYR A 175 -2.80 -0.51 -10.82
C TYR A 175 -1.56 -1.33 -11.20
N ALA A 176 -1.69 -2.34 -12.06
CA ALA A 176 -0.57 -3.17 -12.48
C ALA A 176 0.46 -2.37 -13.27
N GLY A 177 0.01 -1.49 -14.18
CA GLY A 177 0.88 -0.64 -14.99
C GLY A 177 1.65 0.36 -14.14
N MET A 178 0.97 1.07 -13.24
CA MET A 178 1.60 2.09 -12.40
C MET A 178 2.53 1.47 -11.34
N GLU A 179 2.11 0.40 -10.67
CA GLU A 179 2.90 -0.25 -9.61
C GLU A 179 4.13 -1.00 -10.14
N SER A 180 4.11 -1.45 -11.40
CA SER A 180 5.28 -2.04 -12.05
C SER A 180 6.16 -1.02 -12.80
N SER A 181 5.72 0.25 -12.88
CA SER A 181 6.49 1.33 -13.49
C SER A 181 7.56 1.89 -12.56
N ALA A 182 8.43 2.75 -13.08
CA ALA A 182 9.49 3.40 -12.30
C ALA A 182 9.00 4.16 -11.06
N SER A 183 7.74 4.59 -11.02
CA SER A 183 7.16 5.23 -9.82
C SER A 183 6.88 4.25 -8.69
N GLN A 184 6.70 2.95 -9.01
CA GLN A 184 6.28 1.90 -8.07
C GLN A 184 5.00 2.23 -7.29
N ALA A 185 4.20 3.15 -7.81
CA ALA A 185 3.11 3.77 -7.08
C ALA A 185 2.06 4.28 -8.06
N THR A 186 0.79 4.11 -7.69
CA THR A 186 -0.34 4.79 -8.32
C THR A 186 -0.32 6.28 -7.99
N LEU A 187 -1.10 7.09 -8.71
CA LEU A 187 -1.15 8.54 -8.49
C LEU A 187 -1.55 8.90 -7.05
N GLY A 188 -2.52 8.20 -6.47
CA GLY A 188 -2.90 8.35 -5.07
C GLY A 188 -1.76 7.98 -4.09
N LYS A 189 -1.04 6.89 -4.37
CA LYS A 189 0.13 6.49 -3.57
C LYS A 189 1.28 7.48 -3.68
N MET A 190 1.52 8.02 -4.88
CA MET A 190 2.51 9.07 -5.13
C MET A 190 2.18 10.34 -4.34
N ALA A 191 0.91 10.76 -4.32
CA ALA A 191 0.45 11.92 -3.56
C ALA A 191 0.70 11.76 -2.04
N LEU A 192 0.62 10.53 -1.53
CA LEU A 192 0.90 10.22 -0.13
C LEU A 192 2.34 9.82 0.16
N GLY A 193 3.21 9.82 -0.86
CA GLY A 193 4.63 9.51 -0.73
C GLY A 193 4.90 8.07 -0.32
N ILE A 194 4.07 7.13 -0.76
CA ILE A 194 4.25 5.69 -0.52
C ILE A 194 4.42 4.94 -1.85
N LYS A 195 5.14 3.83 -1.83
CA LYS A 195 5.39 2.98 -2.99
C LYS A 195 5.30 1.50 -2.65
N VAL A 196 5.13 0.66 -3.67
CA VAL A 196 5.02 -0.79 -3.55
C VAL A 196 6.31 -1.47 -4.01
N THR A 197 6.83 -2.38 -3.20
CA THR A 197 8.03 -3.16 -3.50
C THR A 197 7.79 -4.65 -3.25
N ASP A 198 8.67 -5.50 -3.76
CA ASP A 198 8.80 -6.87 -3.26
C ASP A 198 9.45 -6.87 -1.85
N ASP A 199 9.65 -8.08 -1.30
CA ASP A 199 10.28 -8.26 0.02
C ASP A 199 11.76 -7.85 0.07
N ALA A 200 12.43 -7.77 -1.08
CA ALA A 200 13.81 -7.30 -1.22
C ALA A 200 13.92 -5.80 -1.54
N GLY A 201 12.80 -5.10 -1.71
CA GLY A 201 12.76 -3.67 -2.05
C GLY A 201 12.77 -3.37 -3.55
N ASN A 202 12.79 -4.39 -4.41
CA ASN A 202 12.80 -4.23 -5.86
C ASN A 202 11.41 -3.84 -6.40
N ARG A 203 11.45 -3.38 -7.66
CA ARG A 203 10.25 -3.11 -8.44
C ARG A 203 9.54 -4.39 -8.86
N LEU A 204 8.21 -4.34 -8.79
CA LEU A 204 7.33 -5.40 -9.24
C LEU A 204 7.35 -5.54 -10.76
N SER A 205 7.30 -6.78 -11.25
CA SER A 205 6.95 -7.03 -12.65
C SER A 205 5.45 -6.76 -12.87
N PHE A 206 5.05 -6.50 -14.11
CA PHE A 206 3.64 -6.25 -14.44
C PHE A 206 2.73 -7.42 -14.04
N GLY A 207 3.14 -8.66 -14.32
CA GLY A 207 2.38 -9.86 -13.96
C GLY A 207 2.25 -10.04 -12.44
N HIS A 208 3.30 -9.71 -11.69
CA HIS A 208 3.28 -9.76 -10.23
C HIS A 208 2.34 -8.70 -9.64
N ALA A 209 2.37 -7.47 -10.16
CA ALA A 209 1.46 -6.40 -9.77
C ALA A 209 -0.01 -6.73 -10.13
N LEU A 210 -0.24 -7.36 -11.29
CA LEU A 210 -1.57 -7.82 -11.71
C LEU A 210 -2.09 -8.95 -10.81
N GLY A 211 -1.25 -9.93 -10.49
CA GLY A 211 -1.59 -11.00 -9.54
C GLY A 211 -1.92 -10.46 -8.15
N ARG A 212 -1.17 -9.46 -7.68
CA ARG A 212 -1.47 -8.71 -6.44
C ARG A 212 -2.84 -8.02 -6.49
N TRP A 213 -3.23 -7.44 -7.63
CA TRP A 213 -4.56 -6.83 -7.81
C TRP A 213 -5.67 -7.89 -7.72
N PHE A 214 -5.52 -9.03 -8.37
CA PHE A 214 -6.47 -10.15 -8.25
C PHE A 214 -6.49 -10.74 -6.84
N ALA A 215 -5.36 -10.80 -6.14
CA ALA A 215 -5.30 -11.22 -4.75
C ALA A 215 -6.12 -10.30 -3.81
N ALA A 216 -6.34 -9.04 -4.21
CA ALA A 216 -7.25 -8.14 -3.49
C ALA A 216 -8.70 -8.65 -3.52
N ALA A 217 -9.11 -9.47 -4.50
CA ALA A 217 -10.41 -10.16 -4.53
C ALA A 217 -10.69 -10.92 -3.22
N LEU A 218 -9.68 -11.60 -2.66
CA LEU A 218 -9.81 -12.32 -1.39
C LEU A 218 -10.14 -11.38 -0.22
N SER A 219 -9.63 -10.15 -0.27
CA SER A 219 -9.94 -9.14 0.74
C SER A 219 -11.40 -8.69 0.66
N TYR A 220 -12.01 -8.67 -0.52
CA TYR A 220 -13.45 -8.38 -0.67
C TYR A 220 -14.33 -9.54 -0.19
N ILE A 221 -13.94 -10.79 -0.49
CA ILE A 221 -14.66 -11.99 -0.04
C ILE A 221 -14.67 -12.07 1.50
N THR A 222 -13.58 -11.65 2.15
CA THR A 222 -13.45 -11.61 3.62
C THR A 222 -14.05 -10.35 4.25
N LEU A 223 -15.03 -9.70 3.60
CA LEU A 223 -15.70 -8.49 4.07
C LEU A 223 -14.72 -7.36 4.44
N TYR A 224 -13.73 -7.14 3.59
CA TYR A 224 -12.67 -6.12 3.76
C TYR A 224 -11.70 -6.36 4.91
N PHE A 225 -11.86 -7.44 5.69
CA PHE A 225 -10.96 -7.76 6.79
C PHE A 225 -9.52 -7.93 6.33
N GLY A 226 -9.32 -8.51 5.13
CA GLY A 226 -7.99 -8.63 4.52
C GLY A 226 -7.27 -7.29 4.30
N PHE A 227 -7.99 -6.18 4.10
CA PHE A 227 -7.38 -4.84 4.04
C PHE A 227 -7.04 -4.31 5.43
N LEU A 228 -7.93 -4.55 6.41
CA LEU A 228 -7.78 -4.06 7.77
C LEU A 228 -6.57 -4.65 8.50
N MET A 229 -6.13 -5.87 8.12
CA MET A 229 -4.91 -6.49 8.63
C MET A 229 -3.66 -5.59 8.55
N ALA A 230 -3.58 -4.69 7.57
CA ALA A 230 -2.47 -3.74 7.46
C ALA A 230 -2.37 -2.77 8.65
N ALA A 231 -3.43 -2.60 9.45
CA ALA A 231 -3.39 -1.80 10.68
C ALA A 231 -2.64 -2.52 11.81
N PHE A 232 -2.80 -3.85 11.90
CA PHE A 232 -2.42 -4.64 13.07
C PHE A 232 -1.14 -5.46 12.89
N THR A 233 -0.70 -5.70 11.66
CA THR A 233 0.51 -6.48 11.38
C THR A 233 1.79 -5.66 11.59
N ASP A 234 2.88 -6.33 11.99
CA ASP A 234 4.18 -5.69 12.28
C ASP A 234 4.75 -4.96 11.05
N ARG A 235 4.72 -5.64 9.90
CA ARG A 235 5.15 -5.07 8.59
C ARG A 235 4.04 -4.32 7.86
N LYS A 236 2.90 -4.05 8.52
CA LYS A 236 1.72 -3.36 7.95
C LYS A 236 1.26 -3.94 6.60
N ARG A 237 1.28 -5.27 6.45
CA ARG A 237 0.87 -6.01 5.24
C ARG A 237 -0.63 -6.31 5.27
N ALA A 238 -1.29 -6.09 4.15
CA ALA A 238 -2.66 -6.57 3.90
C ALA A 238 -2.64 -8.04 3.42
N LEU A 239 -3.79 -8.70 3.40
CA LEU A 239 -3.91 -10.09 2.93
C LEU A 239 -3.36 -10.27 1.50
N HIS A 240 -3.74 -9.38 0.58
CA HIS A 240 -3.24 -9.42 -0.80
C HIS A 240 -1.74 -9.13 -0.91
N ASP A 241 -1.18 -8.36 0.03
CA ASP A 241 0.27 -8.14 0.09
C ASP A 241 1.01 -9.41 0.49
N MET A 242 0.45 -10.17 1.45
CA MET A 242 1.03 -11.43 1.93
C MET A 242 0.98 -12.50 0.84
N VAL A 243 -0.17 -12.62 0.16
CA VAL A 243 -0.33 -13.56 -0.97
C VAL A 243 0.64 -13.23 -2.10
N ALA A 244 0.86 -11.94 -2.36
CA ALA A 244 1.77 -11.49 -3.38
C ALA A 244 3.22 -11.30 -2.90
N SER A 245 3.59 -11.58 -1.66
CA SER A 245 4.94 -11.29 -1.12
C SER A 245 5.43 -9.87 -1.42
N THR A 246 4.60 -8.88 -1.07
CA THR A 246 4.85 -7.47 -1.37
C THR A 246 4.75 -6.60 -0.12
N LEU A 247 5.33 -5.41 -0.22
CA LEU A 247 5.41 -4.42 0.84
C LEU A 247 4.96 -3.05 0.31
N VAL A 248 4.37 -2.24 1.17
CA VAL A 248 4.17 -0.82 0.88
C VAL A 248 4.91 -0.01 1.92
N VAL A 249 5.80 0.83 1.44
CA VAL A 249 6.81 1.54 2.22
C VAL A 249 6.79 3.02 1.86
N ASP A 250 7.45 3.84 2.67
CA ASP A 250 7.73 5.23 2.31
C ASP A 250 8.52 5.30 0.98
N LYS A 251 8.29 6.34 0.18
CA LYS A 251 8.94 6.50 -1.13
C LYS A 251 10.46 6.47 -1.07
N TRP A 252 11.06 6.90 0.05
CA TRP A 252 12.50 6.94 0.26
C TRP A 252 13.08 5.63 0.83
N ALA A 253 12.23 4.67 1.22
CA ALA A 253 12.72 3.35 1.62
C ALA A 253 13.42 2.65 0.44
N TYR A 254 14.48 1.90 0.73
CA TYR A 254 15.33 1.25 -0.28
C TYR A 254 15.94 2.21 -1.32
N THR A 255 16.23 3.45 -0.91
CA THR A 255 16.96 4.42 -1.73
C THR A 255 18.25 4.85 -1.03
N GLU A 256 19.09 5.62 -1.72
CA GLU A 256 20.33 6.20 -1.16
C GLU A 256 20.07 7.19 -0.01
N PHE A 257 18.82 7.67 0.15
CA PHE A 257 18.44 8.68 1.14
C PHE A 257 17.40 8.16 2.15
N PRO A 258 17.67 7.10 2.91
CA PRO A 258 16.68 6.48 3.80
C PRO A 258 16.28 7.40 4.98
N ASP A 259 17.10 8.38 5.36
CA ASP A 259 16.76 9.31 6.45
C ASP A 259 15.59 10.24 6.09
N ARG A 260 15.25 10.35 4.79
CA ARG A 260 14.11 11.18 4.34
C ARG A 260 12.75 10.52 4.56
N GLN A 261 12.74 9.28 5.07
CA GLN A 261 11.51 8.56 5.37
C GLN A 261 10.69 9.29 6.44
N LYS A 262 9.37 9.40 6.23
CA LYS A 262 8.48 10.10 7.17
C LYS A 262 7.69 9.12 8.02
N ARG A 263 8.00 9.07 9.32
CA ARG A 263 7.20 8.38 10.33
C ARG A 263 5.97 9.24 10.68
N GLY A 264 4.76 8.66 10.69
CA GLY A 264 3.52 9.37 11.05
C GLY A 264 2.71 10.01 9.91
N MET A 265 1.52 10.52 10.19
CA MET A 265 0.63 11.09 9.16
C MET A 265 1.07 12.50 8.77
N SER A 266 0.98 12.85 7.48
CA SER A 266 1.19 14.25 7.07
C SER A 266 0.04 15.12 7.60
N GLY A 267 0.33 16.36 7.99
CA GLY A 267 -0.71 17.31 8.45
C GLY A 267 -1.83 17.49 7.42
N CYS A 268 -1.49 17.53 6.12
CA CYS A 268 -2.48 17.58 5.04
C CYS A 268 -3.40 16.35 5.02
N LEU A 269 -2.86 15.15 5.28
CA LEU A 269 -3.67 13.94 5.35
C LEU A 269 -4.62 13.97 6.55
N VAL A 270 -4.19 14.53 7.69
CA VAL A 270 -5.08 14.70 8.85
C VAL A 270 -6.21 15.68 8.53
N VAL A 271 -5.91 16.84 7.97
CA VAL A 271 -6.92 17.83 7.56
C VAL A 271 -7.88 17.24 6.54
N PHE A 272 -7.36 16.51 5.56
CA PHE A 272 -8.16 15.80 4.56
C PHE A 272 -9.17 14.83 5.20
N LEU A 273 -8.72 14.00 6.15
CA LEU A 273 -9.61 13.06 6.85
C LEU A 273 -10.68 13.77 7.68
N ILE A 274 -10.32 14.87 8.35
CA ILE A 274 -11.27 15.69 9.11
C ILE A 274 -12.32 16.30 8.16
N ALA A 275 -11.88 16.90 7.06
CA ALA A 275 -12.80 17.50 6.08
C ALA A 275 -13.75 16.45 5.50
N MET A 276 -13.23 15.28 5.14
CA MET A 276 -14.02 14.18 4.60
C MET A 276 -15.07 13.65 5.60
N LEU A 277 -14.79 13.70 6.91
CA LEU A 277 -15.75 13.36 7.95
C LEU A 277 -16.76 14.49 8.18
N MET A 278 -16.32 15.75 8.17
CA MET A 278 -17.15 16.93 8.45
C MET A 278 -18.17 17.23 7.36
N VAL A 279 -17.80 17.11 6.08
CA VAL A 279 -18.71 17.41 4.95
C VAL A 279 -20.02 16.61 4.99
N PRO A 280 -20.02 15.26 5.11
CA PRO A 280 -21.27 14.50 5.16
C PRO A 280 -22.07 14.80 6.43
N ILE A 281 -21.42 15.05 7.58
CA ILE A 281 -22.10 15.45 8.81
C ILE A 281 -22.84 16.77 8.59
N LEU A 282 -22.17 17.77 8.01
CA LEU A 282 -22.79 19.06 7.69
C LEU A 282 -23.92 18.90 6.67
N ALA A 283 -23.77 18.02 5.68
CA ALA A 283 -24.84 17.73 4.71
C ALA A 283 -26.06 17.09 5.36
N ILE A 284 -25.87 16.15 6.30
CA ILE A 284 -26.97 15.52 7.05
C ILE A 284 -27.64 16.55 7.97
N LEU A 285 -26.86 17.35 8.69
CA LEU A 285 -27.40 18.43 9.53
C LEU A 285 -28.18 19.44 8.70
N ALA A 286 -27.68 19.82 7.52
CA ALA A 286 -28.37 20.69 6.59
C ALA A 286 -29.68 20.05 6.09
N ALA A 287 -29.68 18.75 5.75
CA ALA A 287 -30.88 18.05 5.32
C ALA A 287 -31.97 18.04 6.42
N ILE A 288 -31.58 17.80 7.67
CA ILE A 288 -32.49 17.86 8.83
C ILE A 288 -32.98 19.30 9.04
N ALA A 289 -32.07 20.28 9.02
CA ALA A 289 -32.41 21.68 9.24
C ALA A 289 -33.35 22.24 8.14
N ILE A 290 -33.09 21.90 6.88
CA ILE A 290 -33.95 22.27 5.74
C ILE A 290 -35.34 21.67 5.91
N SER A 291 -35.44 20.38 6.26
CA SER A 291 -36.73 19.73 6.50
C SER A 291 -37.51 20.40 7.65
N GLN A 292 -36.85 20.69 8.77
CA GLN A 292 -37.49 21.35 9.92
C GLN A 292 -37.92 22.79 9.59
N TYR A 293 -37.08 23.52 8.84
CA TYR A 293 -37.42 24.87 8.39
C TYR A 293 -38.66 24.87 7.49
N GLN A 294 -38.77 23.91 6.56
CA GLN A 294 -39.96 23.75 5.72
C GLN A 294 -41.22 23.51 6.55
N ASP A 295 -41.13 22.72 7.62
CA ASP A 295 -42.27 22.45 8.50
C ASP A 295 -42.65 23.67 9.36
N TYR A 296 -41.66 24.44 9.83
CA TYR A 296 -41.90 25.72 10.51
C TYR A 296 -42.65 26.70 9.60
N VAL A 297 -42.19 26.86 8.35
CA VAL A 297 -42.83 27.76 7.37
C VAL A 297 -44.29 27.35 7.12
N LYS A 298 -44.58 26.05 6.97
CA LYS A 298 -45.96 25.55 6.82
C LYS A 298 -46.84 25.90 8.03
N ARG A 299 -46.35 25.69 9.26
CA ARG A 299 -47.11 26.00 10.49
C ARG A 299 -47.35 27.51 10.64
N ALA A 300 -46.34 28.33 10.31
CA ALA A 300 -46.48 29.79 10.34
C ALA A 300 -47.54 30.29 9.33
N GLN A 301 -47.55 29.72 8.12
CA GLN A 301 -48.58 30.02 7.11
C GLN A 301 -49.99 29.63 7.58
N GLN A 302 -50.14 28.46 8.19
CA GLN A 302 -51.43 28.01 8.75
C GLN A 302 -51.92 28.89 9.90
N ALA A 303 -51.03 29.25 10.82
CA ALA A 303 -51.36 30.14 11.93
C ALA A 303 -51.83 31.52 11.42
N GLN A 304 -51.12 32.11 10.46
CA GLN A 304 -51.49 33.40 9.87
C GLN A 304 -52.82 33.33 9.11
N GLY A 305 -53.08 32.25 8.37
CA GLY A 305 -54.37 32.02 7.71
C GLY A 305 -55.53 31.91 8.70
N SER A 306 -55.34 31.16 9.79
CA SER A 306 -56.37 31.02 10.83
C SER A 306 -56.71 32.34 11.54
N VAL A 307 -55.71 33.21 11.78
CA VAL A 307 -55.93 34.53 12.38
C VAL A 307 -56.76 35.43 11.45
N ILE A 308 -56.50 35.37 10.14
CA ILE A 308 -57.26 36.13 9.14
C ILE A 308 -58.71 35.64 9.09
N GLU A 309 -58.94 34.32 9.10
CA GLU A 309 -60.27 33.71 9.07
C GLU A 309 -61.09 34.01 10.35
N VAL A 310 -60.45 33.98 11.52
CA VAL A 310 -61.08 34.37 12.79
C VAL A 310 -61.43 35.87 12.76
N SER A 311 -60.53 36.72 12.24
CA SER A 311 -60.81 38.15 12.14
C SER A 311 -61.97 38.45 11.18
N THR A 312 -62.04 37.80 10.01
CA THR A 312 -63.13 38.02 9.04
C THR A 312 -64.47 37.52 9.57
N SER A 313 -64.50 36.38 10.26
CA SER A 313 -65.72 35.85 10.89
C SER A 313 -66.21 36.74 12.04
N HIS A 314 -65.33 37.28 12.88
CA HIS A 314 -65.71 38.27 13.91
C HIS A 314 -66.28 39.55 13.29
N VAL A 315 -65.71 40.06 12.19
CA VAL A 315 -66.23 41.23 11.47
C VAL A 315 -67.59 40.94 10.84
N ALA A 316 -67.80 39.76 10.25
CA ALA A 316 -69.08 39.35 9.67
C ALA A 316 -70.19 39.13 10.74
N LEU A 317 -69.81 38.61 11.92
CA LEU A 317 -70.72 38.50 13.05
C LEU A 317 -71.07 39.87 13.65
N ALA A 318 -70.10 40.79 13.71
CA ALA A 318 -70.34 42.15 14.18
C ALA A 318 -71.27 42.92 13.23
N SER A 319 -71.10 42.78 11.91
CA SER A 319 -71.96 43.43 10.91
C SER A 319 -73.37 42.86 10.88
N SER A 320 -73.56 41.55 11.09
CA SER A 320 -74.89 40.94 11.18
C SER A 320 -75.65 41.32 12.46
N ARG A 321 -74.95 41.54 13.59
CA ARG A 321 -75.54 42.08 14.83
C ARG A 321 -75.79 43.58 14.78
N ALA A 322 -75.08 44.32 13.93
CA ALA A 322 -75.29 45.73 13.67
C ALA A 322 -76.39 45.98 12.62
N THR A 323 -77.37 45.07 12.50
CA THR A 323 -78.64 45.41 11.86
C THR A 323 -79.24 46.58 12.64
N PRO A 324 -79.51 47.74 12.02
CA PRO A 324 -80.12 48.85 12.72
C PRO A 324 -81.45 48.36 13.28
N ALA A 325 -81.58 48.34 14.60
CA ALA A 325 -82.89 48.23 15.22
C ALA A 325 -83.76 49.32 14.56
N ASP A 326 -84.88 48.90 14.00
CA ASP A 326 -85.87 49.76 13.35
C ASP A 326 -86.44 50.72 14.41
N TRP A 327 -85.72 51.83 14.65
CA TRP A 327 -86.09 52.89 15.59
C TRP A 327 -87.27 53.75 15.09
N SER A 328 -87.84 53.42 13.92
CA SER A 328 -88.92 54.20 13.30
C SER A 328 -90.31 54.00 13.94
N ARG A 329 -90.45 53.15 14.98
CA ARG A 329 -91.76 52.73 15.53
C ARG A 329 -92.13 53.24 16.93
N ARG A 330 -91.51 54.30 17.47
CA ARG A 330 -91.73 54.73 18.88
C ARG A 330 -92.17 56.19 19.14
N TYR A 331 -92.67 56.92 18.15
CA TYR A 331 -93.29 58.23 18.40
C TYR A 331 -94.64 58.34 17.73
N ASP A 332 -95.66 57.76 18.37
CA ASP A 332 -97.06 58.07 18.11
C ASP A 332 -97.69 58.38 19.48
N TRP A 333 -97.71 59.66 19.85
CA TRP A 333 -98.46 60.17 21.01
C TRP A 333 -99.46 61.19 20.48
N SER A 334 -100.73 60.82 20.63
CA SER A 334 -101.95 61.60 20.43
C SER A 334 -102.00 62.86 21.29
#